data_AF-A0A523X9T1-F1
#
_entry.id   AF-A0A523X9T1-F1
#
_cell.length_a   1.000
_cell.length_b   1.000
_cell.length_c   1.000
_cell.angle_alpha   90.00
_cell.angle_beta   90.00
_cell.angle_gamma   90.00
#
_symmetry.space_group_name_H-M   'P 1'
#
loop_
_entity.id
_entity.type
_entity.pdbx_description
1 polymer ?
#
loop_
_entity_poly.entity_id
_entity_poly.type
_entity_poly.pdbx_seq_one_letter_code
_entity_poly.pdbx_strand_id
1 'polypeptide(L)' 'MIDLSVDSKQLEESVKRAREKNIIIPTFAQQKNPNLIPSLVLEELKEIGLWDVHPRNLFRITWK' A
#
# COMPACT_ATOMS: atom_id res chain seq x y z
N MET A 1 -19.17 -21.19 3.44
CA MET A 1 -18.11 -20.98 2.42
C MET A 1 -18.21 -19.53 1.99
N ILE A 2 -17.10 -18.78 1.99
CA ILE A 2 -17.10 -17.35 1.64
C ILE A 2 -16.97 -17.24 0.12
N ASP A 3 -17.74 -16.33 -0.50
CA ASP A 3 -17.62 -16.01 -1.92
C ASP A 3 -16.40 -15.10 -2.15
N LEU A 4 -15.51 -15.52 -3.03
CA LEU A 4 -14.26 -14.83 -3.37
C LEU A 4 -14.29 -14.25 -4.79
N SER A 5 -15.47 -14.18 -5.40
CA SER A 5 -15.67 -13.58 -6.72
C SER A 5 -15.23 -12.11 -6.71
N VAL A 6 -14.48 -11.71 -7.73
CA VAL A 6 -13.99 -10.33 -7.85
C VAL A 6 -15.08 -9.47 -8.47
N ASP A 7 -15.53 -8.45 -7.74
CA ASP A 7 -16.35 -7.38 -8.29
C ASP A 7 -15.46 -6.34 -8.99
N SER A 8 -15.42 -6.42 -10.33
CA SER A 8 -14.61 -5.53 -11.16
C SER A 8 -15.03 -4.06 -11.06
N LYS A 9 -16.32 -3.76 -10.84
CA LYS A 9 -16.80 -2.38 -10.72
C LYS A 9 -16.33 -1.76 -9.42
N GLN A 10 -16.46 -2.50 -8.32
CA GLN A 10 -15.98 -2.05 -7.02
C GLN A 10 -14.45 -1.89 -6.99
N LEU A 11 -13.73 -2.77 -7.69
CA LEU A 11 -12.29 -2.68 -7.85
C LEU A 11 -11.90 -1.38 -8.57
N GLU A 12 -12.56 -1.04 -9.68
CA GLU A 12 -12.27 0.17 -10.44
C GLU A 12 -12.49 1.45 -9.62
N GLU A 13 -13.61 1.53 -8.89
CA GLU A 13 -13.91 2.66 -7.99
C GLU A 13 -12.85 2.81 -6.88
N SER A 14 -12.41 1.68 -6.32
CA SER A 14 -11.37 1.65 -5.28
C SER A 14 -10.00 2.09 -5.82
N VAL A 15 -9.62 1.63 -7.02
CA VAL A 15 -8.39 2.04 -7.70
C VAL A 15 -8.41 3.54 -8.03
N LYS A 16 -9.55 4.06 -8.51
CA LYS A 16 -9.71 5.49 -8.78
C LYS A 16 -9.48 6.31 -7.53
N ARG A 17 -10.12 5.95 -6.42
CA ARG A 17 -9.98 6.64 -5.13
C ARG A 17 -8.56 6.61 -4.59
N ALA A 18 -7.87 5.47 -4.73
CA ALA A 18 -6.47 5.34 -4.33
C ALA A 18 -5.58 6.30 -5.13
N ARG A 19 -5.79 6.41 -6.45
CA ARG A 19 -5.07 7.37 -7.31
C ARG A 19 -5.33 8.82 -6.92
N GLU A 20 -6.59 9.19 -6.71
CA GLU A 20 -6.98 10.56 -6.30
C GLU A 20 -6.32 11.00 -4.99
N LYS A 21 -6.13 10.07 -4.05
CA LYS A 21 -5.48 10.32 -2.75
C LYS A 21 -3.97 10.04 -2.72
N ASN A 22 -3.35 9.77 -3.88
CA ASN A 22 -1.94 9.38 -3.99
C ASN A 22 -1.54 8.17 -3.12
N ILE A 23 -2.46 7.24 -2.90
CA ILE A 23 -2.22 6.02 -2.14
C ILE A 23 -1.46 5.04 -3.04
N ILE A 24 -0.19 4.80 -2.69
CA ILE A 24 0.62 3.76 -3.33
C ILE A 24 0.54 2.52 -2.45
N ILE A 25 0.03 1.43 -3.04
CA ILE A 25 -0.12 0.14 -2.38
C ILE A 25 1.16 -0.69 -2.65
N PRO A 26 1.83 -1.21 -1.62
CA PRO A 26 2.99 -2.07 -1.81
C PRO A 26 2.59 -3.37 -2.51
N THR A 27 3.46 -3.88 -3.37
CA THR A 27 3.26 -5.22 -3.96
C THR A 27 3.60 -6.29 -2.92
N PHE A 28 3.05 -7.50 -3.11
CA PHE A 28 3.41 -8.64 -2.24
C PHE A 28 4.92 -8.93 -2.23
N ALA A 29 5.61 -8.71 -3.35
CA ALA A 29 7.06 -8.87 -3.43
C ALA A 29 7.79 -7.86 -2.51
N GLN A 30 7.32 -6.62 -2.45
CA GLN A 30 7.86 -5.59 -1.56
C GLN A 30 7.54 -5.86 -0.09
N GLN A 31 6.36 -6.38 0.23
CA GLN A 31 6.01 -6.75 1.61
C GLN A 31 6.82 -7.96 2.11
N LYS A 32 7.12 -8.91 1.21
CA LYS A 32 8.01 -10.04 1.51
C LYS A 32 9.48 -9.62 1.63
N ASN A 33 9.92 -8.68 0.78
CA ASN A 33 11.28 -8.16 0.78
C ASN A 33 11.28 -6.62 0.75
N PRO A 34 11.43 -5.97 1.92
CA PRO A 34 11.47 -4.51 2.02
C PRO A 34 12.59 -3.84 1.20
N ASN A 35 13.62 -4.57 0.79
CA ASN A 35 14.70 -4.03 -0.04
C ASN A 35 14.25 -3.73 -1.48
N LEU A 36 13.08 -4.21 -1.91
CA LEU A 36 12.48 -3.90 -3.22
C LEU A 36 11.65 -2.62 -3.21
N ILE A 37 11.55 -1.94 -2.07
CA ILE A 37 10.81 -0.68 -1.93
C ILE A 37 11.68 0.45 -2.53
N PRO A 38 11.11 1.31 -3.40
CA PRO A 38 11.85 2.45 -3.95
C PRO A 38 12.38 3.38 -2.86
N SER A 39 13.59 3.92 -3.06
CA SER A 39 14.23 4.83 -2.11
C SER A 39 13.38 6.06 -1.78
N LEU A 40 12.65 6.61 -2.76
CA LEU A 40 11.74 7.75 -2.55
C LEU A 40 10.73 7.50 -1.42
N VAL A 41 10.13 6.30 -1.40
CA VAL A 41 9.15 5.91 -0.37
C VAL A 41 9.82 5.75 0.99
N LEU A 42 11.05 5.23 1.02
CA LEU A 42 11.81 5.07 2.26
C LEU A 42 12.21 6.41 2.87
N GLU A 43 12.55 7.41 2.05
CA GLU A 43 12.83 8.76 2.53
C GLU A 43 11.56 9.42 3.09
N GLU A 44 10.42 9.36 2.39
CA GLU A 44 9.14 9.87 2.89
C GLU A 44 8.76 9.23 4.25
N LEU A 45 9.01 7.93 4.42
CA LEU A 45 8.74 7.22 5.66
C LEU A 45 9.56 7.71 6.86
N LYS A 46 10.71 8.36 6.65
CA LYS A 46 11.51 8.92 7.77
C LYS A 46 10.85 10.15 8.37
N GLU A 47 10.13 10.92 7.54
CA GLU A 47 9.41 12.11 7.97
C GLU A 47 8.05 11.77 8.60
N ILE A 48 7.47 10.64 8.21
CA ILE A 48 6.17 10.17 8.69
C ILE A 48 6.31 9.43 10.02
N GLY A 49 5.57 9.87 11.03
CA GLY A 49 5.48 9.23 12.33
C GLY A 49 4.85 7.84 12.27
N LEU A 50 5.26 6.96 13.18
CA LEU A 50 4.68 5.61 13.27
C LEU A 50 3.18 5.62 13.57
N TRP A 51 2.70 6.64 14.27
CA TRP A 51 1.29 6.77 14.68
C TRP A 51 0.47 7.63 13.71
N ASP A 52 1.09 8.17 12.66
CA ASP A 52 0.39 9.01 11.70
C ASP A 52 -0.49 8.15 10.79
N VAL A 53 -1.70 8.66 10.54
CA VAL A 53 -2.63 8.06 9.58
C VAL A 53 -2.21 8.46 8.17
N HIS A 54 -1.11 7.88 7.70
CA HIS A 54 -0.53 8.16 6.39
C HIS A 54 -0.47 6.89 5.51
N PRO A 55 -0.90 6.95 4.23
CA PRO A 55 -0.92 5.78 3.35
C PRO A 55 0.44 5.11 3.15
N ARG A 56 1.55 5.87 3.20
CA ARG A 56 2.90 5.30 3.06
C ARG A 56 3.26 4.32 4.18
N ASN A 57 2.61 4.40 5.35
CA ASN A 57 2.82 3.41 6.42
C ASN A 57 2.44 1.98 6.01
N LEU A 58 1.67 1.78 4.92
CA LEU A 58 1.45 0.45 4.34
C LEU A 58 2.75 -0.28 3.98
N PHE A 59 3.80 0.45 3.59
CA PHE A 59 5.12 -0.11 3.27
C PHE A 59 5.88 -0.64 4.49
N ARG A 60 5.43 -0.31 5.72
CA ARG A 60 6.00 -0.86 6.96
C ARG A 60 5.47 -2.25 7.29
N ILE A 61 4.35 -2.67 6.67
CA ILE A 61 3.78 -4.01 6.86
C ILE A 61 4.63 -5.01 6.09
N THR A 62 5.27 -5.93 6.80
CA THR A 62 6.15 -6.96 6.24
C THR A 62 5.74 -8.35 6.70
N TRP A 63 5.87 -9.34 5.82
CA TRP A 63 5.49 -10.74 6.06
C TRP A 63 6.74 -11.61 6.23
N LYS A 64 7.56 -11.29 7.24
CA LYS A 64 8.67 -12.14 7.67
C LYS A 64 8.19 -13.41 8.38
#